data_AF-A0A381P3H3-F1
#
_entry.id   AF-A0A381P3H3-F1
#
_cell.length_a   1.000
_cell.length_b   1.000
_cell.length_c   1.000
_cell.angle_alpha   90.00
_cell.angle_beta   90.00
_cell.angle_gamma   90.00
#
_symmetry.space_group_name_H-M   'P 1'
#
loop_
_entity.id
_entity.type
_entity.pdbx_description
1 polymer ?
#
loop_
_entity_poly.entity_id
_entity_poly.type
_entity_poly.pdbx_seq_one_letter_code
_entity_poly.pdbx_strand_id
1 'polypeptide(L)'
;MRHSLTGISWGAIAIIALSSPAYGNSDPLSLKRELEDAHDQYQQFSDNGDLPNAERLGILALELSEQIYGTDHPNTAVLSFNLAKTLNAFTSFRWRGLRVAELVVARYRRVYGENADETVVPMTLLIQALAKGLQSNSFGDEQTKRHRQMYVLVGLAERIAKRSNEATLLPDLYQNISKIGLRDSRRYSVEAEDLYEQIYGRKHVQTLIAAMNAASFKNRDAQNKAYERILRNGKDVEGFSRYQFATHQKLSINYLEIGDERKATEHLQAAGLLTTGHQDANYAPIYKKPPVYPRRAVVRGIEGYVLLEFTVTREGGIRDPKVIDANPPRIFDQAALDAVGQFRYIPRVVNGEPVEVDGVTNRIAFSFND
;
A
#
# COMPACT_ATOMS: atom_id res chain seq x y z
N MET A 1 6.05 8.75 14.80
CA MET A 1 4.70 8.14 14.81
C MET A 1 4.36 7.67 13.40
N ARG A 2 4.37 6.35 13.16
CA ARG A 2 4.05 5.76 11.86
C ARG A 2 2.53 5.59 11.78
N HIS A 3 1.84 6.43 11.00
CA HIS A 3 0.46 6.18 10.61
C HIS A 3 0.45 5.33 9.34
N SER A 4 -0.09 4.12 9.43
CA SER A 4 -0.38 3.25 8.30
C SER A 4 -1.47 3.87 7.44
N LEU A 5 -1.15 4.10 6.17
CA LEU A 5 -2.07 4.69 5.21
C LEU A 5 -2.77 3.62 4.39
N THR A 6 -3.75 2.97 5.02
CA THR A 6 -4.85 2.32 4.32
C THR A 6 -6.13 2.96 4.83
N GLY A 7 -6.47 4.09 4.21
CA GLY A 7 -7.69 4.85 4.53
C GLY A 7 -8.94 4.07 4.12
N ILE A 8 -9.37 3.16 4.99
CA ILE A 8 -10.77 2.98 5.34
C ILE A 8 -10.81 2.90 6.86
N SER A 9 -11.28 3.98 7.48
CA SER A 9 -11.58 4.08 8.90
C SER A 9 -12.81 3.21 9.16
N TRP A 10 -12.62 1.90 9.34
CA TRP A 10 -13.67 1.04 9.87
C TRP A 10 -13.68 1.29 11.38
N GLY A 11 -14.71 2.01 11.82
CA GLY A 11 -14.84 2.53 13.17
C GLY A 11 -14.60 1.48 14.25
N ALA A 12 -14.00 1.91 15.35
CA ALA A 12 -13.95 1.16 16.59
C ALA A 12 -15.38 0.80 17.01
N ILE A 13 -15.75 -0.47 16.86
CA ILE A 13 -16.99 -0.98 17.42
C ILE A 13 -16.71 -1.22 18.90
N ALA A 14 -17.20 -0.31 19.74
CA ALA A 14 -17.25 -0.52 21.18
C ALA A 14 -18.01 -1.82 21.46
N ILE A 15 -17.43 -2.69 22.28
CA ILE A 15 -18.09 -3.90 22.79
C ILE A 15 -19.28 -3.42 23.63
N ILE A 16 -20.48 -3.37 23.05
CA ILE A 16 -21.70 -3.09 23.81
C ILE A 16 -22.01 -4.37 24.59
N ALA A 17 -21.86 -4.27 25.91
CA ALA A 17 -22.19 -5.32 26.85
C ALA A 17 -23.71 -5.57 26.86
N LEU A 18 -24.16 -6.64 26.21
CA LEU A 18 -25.46 -7.25 26.50
C LEU A 18 -25.26 -8.63 27.11
N SER A 19 -26.02 -8.86 28.18
CA SER A 19 -25.95 -9.98 29.10
C SER A 19 -26.58 -11.26 28.54
N SER A 20 -25.98 -12.43 28.86
CA SER A 20 -26.53 -13.80 29.10
C SER A 20 -25.69 -14.90 28.41
N PRO A 21 -25.93 -16.21 28.67
CA PRO A 21 -25.88 -16.94 29.93
C PRO A 21 -24.69 -17.93 29.99
N ALA A 22 -24.38 -18.39 31.20
CA ALA A 22 -23.17 -19.13 31.58
C ALA A 22 -23.09 -20.57 31.04
N TYR A 23 -21.91 -20.95 30.53
CA TYR A 23 -21.43 -22.34 30.47
C TYR A 23 -19.90 -22.38 30.67
N GLY A 24 -19.44 -23.20 31.62
CA GLY A 24 -18.01 -23.47 31.89
C GLY A 24 -17.54 -22.99 33.26
N ASN A 25 -16.66 -23.75 33.92
CA ASN A 25 -16.15 -23.55 35.29
C ASN A 25 -15.26 -22.28 35.49
N SER A 26 -15.43 -21.26 34.65
CA SER A 26 -14.78 -19.96 34.73
C SER A 26 -15.85 -18.89 34.93
N ASP A 27 -15.64 -17.97 35.87
CA ASP A 27 -16.54 -16.83 36.09
C ASP A 27 -16.72 -16.06 34.77
N PRO A 28 -17.96 -15.89 34.24
CA PRO A 28 -18.21 -15.15 33.00
C PRO A 28 -17.62 -13.73 32.99
N LEU A 29 -17.48 -13.11 34.17
CA LEU A 29 -16.77 -11.83 34.30
C LEU A 29 -15.26 -11.96 34.08
N SER A 30 -14.67 -13.09 34.46
CA SER A 30 -13.26 -13.40 34.20
C SER A 30 -13.00 -13.61 32.71
N LEU A 31 -13.84 -14.38 32.01
CA LEU A 31 -13.68 -14.61 30.56
C LEU A 31 -13.80 -13.32 29.76
N LYS A 32 -14.74 -12.44 30.12
CA LYS A 32 -14.88 -11.14 29.45
C LYS A 32 -13.66 -10.24 29.64
N ARG A 33 -13.09 -10.19 30.85
CA ARG A 33 -11.85 -9.44 31.10
C ARG A 33 -10.67 -10.01 30.33
N GLU A 34 -10.57 -11.34 30.24
CA GLU A 34 -9.52 -12.01 29.47
C GLU A 34 -9.67 -11.73 27.96
N LEU A 35 -10.90 -11.71 27.45
CA LEU A 35 -11.18 -11.30 26.07
C LEU A 35 -10.76 -9.85 25.82
N GLU A 36 -11.12 -8.93 26.71
CA GLU A 36 -10.76 -7.51 26.62
C GLU A 36 -9.22 -7.34 26.62
N ASP A 37 -8.51 -7.97 27.56
CA ASP A 37 -7.04 -7.92 27.64
C ASP A 37 -6.38 -8.52 26.39
N ALA A 38 -6.84 -9.70 25.93
CA ALA A 38 -6.33 -10.32 24.72
C ALA A 38 -6.58 -9.45 23.48
N HIS A 39 -7.75 -8.81 23.39
CA HIS A 39 -8.10 -7.94 22.28
C HIS A 39 -7.28 -6.65 22.26
N ASP A 40 -7.09 -6.01 23.41
CA ASP A 40 -6.31 -4.78 23.55
C ASP A 40 -4.83 -5.01 23.19
N GLN A 41 -4.23 -6.08 23.72
CA GLN A 41 -2.87 -6.46 23.36
C GLN A 41 -2.76 -6.84 21.89
N TYR A 42 -3.73 -7.59 21.35
CA TYR A 42 -3.79 -7.90 19.92
C TYR A 42 -3.73 -6.63 19.07
N GLN A 43 -4.56 -5.64 19.40
CA GLN A 43 -4.63 -4.38 18.67
C GLN A 43 -3.29 -3.63 18.77
N GLN A 44 -2.70 -3.57 19.96
CA GLN A 44 -1.40 -2.95 20.18
C GLN A 44 -0.28 -3.60 19.34
N PHE A 45 -0.17 -4.93 19.34
CA PHE A 45 0.84 -5.63 18.55
C PHE A 45 0.58 -5.49 17.05
N SER A 46 -0.68 -5.51 16.62
CA SER A 46 -1.07 -5.28 15.23
C SER A 46 -0.65 -3.88 14.75
N ASP A 47 -0.93 -2.84 15.54
CA ASP A 47 -0.58 -1.45 15.23
C ASP A 47 0.94 -1.22 15.22
N ASN A 48 1.68 -1.96 16.05
CA ASN A 48 3.14 -1.95 16.07
C ASN A 48 3.78 -2.80 14.96
N GLY A 49 2.98 -3.60 14.23
CA GLY A 49 3.46 -4.49 13.17
C GLY A 49 4.12 -5.78 13.67
N ASP A 50 3.97 -6.12 14.95
CA ASP A 50 4.44 -7.38 15.55
C ASP A 50 3.40 -8.49 15.35
N LEU A 51 3.47 -9.08 14.16
CA LEU A 51 2.47 -10.07 13.72
C LEU A 51 2.49 -11.37 14.50
N PRO A 52 3.63 -11.96 14.88
CA PRO A 52 3.59 -13.20 15.64
C PRO A 52 2.79 -13.05 16.93
N ASN A 53 2.97 -11.93 17.63
CA ASN A 53 2.20 -11.65 18.85
C ASN A 53 0.75 -11.25 18.55
N ALA A 54 0.50 -10.44 17.53
CA ALA A 54 -0.86 -10.11 17.09
C ALA A 54 -1.64 -11.36 16.65
N GLU A 55 -1.03 -12.27 15.89
CA GLU A 55 -1.66 -13.53 15.47
C GLU A 55 -2.02 -14.39 16.68
N ARG A 56 -1.09 -14.57 17.63
CA ARG A 56 -1.34 -15.37 18.84
C ARG A 56 -2.49 -14.81 19.67
N LEU A 57 -2.46 -13.51 19.95
CA LEU A 57 -3.48 -12.85 20.78
C LEU A 57 -4.83 -12.71 20.07
N GLY A 58 -4.81 -12.48 18.75
CA GLY A 58 -6.04 -12.44 17.95
C GLY A 58 -6.73 -13.80 17.85
N ILE A 59 -5.97 -14.90 17.82
CA ILE A 59 -6.53 -16.26 17.92
C ILE A 59 -7.15 -16.47 19.31
N LEU A 60 -6.46 -16.12 20.39
CA LEU A 60 -6.98 -16.23 21.75
C LEU A 60 -8.26 -15.40 21.94
N ALA A 61 -8.26 -14.14 21.53
CA ALA A 61 -9.44 -13.28 21.59
C ALA A 61 -10.60 -13.87 20.77
N LEU A 62 -10.32 -14.47 19.61
CA LEU A 62 -11.35 -15.12 18.83
C LEU A 62 -11.93 -16.36 19.54
N GLU A 63 -11.09 -17.21 20.12
CA GLU A 63 -11.52 -18.40 20.88
C GLU A 63 -12.37 -18.01 22.10
N LEU A 64 -11.95 -16.99 22.85
CA LEU A 64 -12.71 -16.45 23.98
C LEU A 64 -14.05 -15.86 23.53
N SER A 65 -14.08 -15.14 22.41
CA SER A 65 -15.32 -14.62 21.82
C SER A 65 -16.28 -15.74 21.41
N GLU A 66 -15.78 -16.84 20.86
CA GLU A 66 -16.58 -18.01 20.52
C GLU A 66 -17.16 -18.69 21.78
N GLN A 67 -16.41 -18.75 22.88
CA GLN A 67 -16.90 -19.28 24.15
C GLN A 67 -17.97 -18.39 24.79
N ILE A 68 -17.79 -17.07 24.76
CA ILE A 68 -18.69 -16.11 25.42
C ILE A 68 -19.96 -15.88 24.61
N TYR A 69 -19.82 -15.67 23.30
CA TYR A 69 -20.93 -15.22 22.44
C TYR A 69 -21.43 -16.29 21.46
N GLY A 70 -20.66 -17.37 21.27
CA GLY A 70 -20.91 -18.36 20.22
C GLY A 70 -20.24 -18.02 18.89
N THR A 71 -20.18 -19.01 18.01
CA THR A 71 -19.50 -18.93 16.70
C THR A 71 -20.20 -18.03 15.69
N ASP A 72 -21.53 -17.95 15.77
CA ASP A 72 -22.40 -17.21 14.84
C ASP A 72 -22.95 -15.94 15.50
N HIS A 73 -22.07 -15.21 16.19
CA HIS A 73 -22.40 -13.92 16.82
C HIS A 73 -21.70 -12.75 16.11
N PRO A 74 -22.32 -11.56 15.98
CA PRO A 74 -21.73 -10.37 15.37
C PRO A 74 -20.32 -10.02 15.91
N ASN A 75 -20.12 -10.00 17.24
CA ASN A 75 -18.81 -9.70 17.84
C ASN A 75 -17.74 -10.72 17.41
N THR A 76 -18.09 -12.00 17.39
CA THR A 76 -17.22 -13.10 16.96
C THR A 76 -16.90 -13.03 15.46
N ALA A 77 -17.83 -12.49 14.65
CA ALA A 77 -17.59 -12.21 13.23
C ALA A 77 -16.61 -11.05 13.03
N VAL A 78 -16.80 -9.95 13.74
CA VAL A 78 -15.89 -8.79 13.66
C VAL A 78 -14.47 -9.16 14.10
N LEU A 79 -14.32 -9.93 15.18
CA LEU A 79 -13.00 -10.38 15.65
C LEU A 79 -12.29 -11.29 14.62
N SER A 80 -13.00 -12.23 13.99
CA SER A 80 -12.37 -13.04 12.94
C SER A 80 -12.02 -12.22 11.71
N PHE A 81 -12.84 -11.23 11.33
CA PHE A 81 -12.50 -10.30 10.26
C PHE A 81 -11.23 -9.50 10.56
N ASN A 82 -11.11 -8.96 11.78
CA ASN A 82 -9.93 -8.22 12.21
C ASN A 82 -8.68 -9.10 12.14
N LEU A 83 -8.74 -10.33 12.67
CA LEU A 83 -7.64 -11.29 12.58
C LEU A 83 -7.28 -11.60 11.12
N ALA A 84 -8.27 -11.87 10.26
CA ALA A 84 -8.03 -12.13 8.84
C ALA A 84 -7.36 -10.94 8.14
N LYS A 85 -7.80 -9.72 8.43
CA LYS A 85 -7.22 -8.49 7.89
C LYS A 85 -5.74 -8.37 8.27
N THR A 86 -5.41 -8.60 9.54
CA THR A 86 -4.02 -8.57 10.04
C THR A 86 -3.16 -9.63 9.35
N LEU A 87 -3.64 -10.87 9.24
CA LEU A 87 -2.92 -11.96 8.60
C LEU A 87 -2.69 -11.74 7.09
N ASN A 88 -3.56 -10.96 6.44
CA ASN A 88 -3.49 -10.63 5.01
C ASN A 88 -2.92 -9.24 4.73
N ALA A 89 -2.35 -8.54 5.73
CA ALA A 89 -1.77 -7.21 5.55
C ALA A 89 -0.51 -7.22 4.66
N PHE A 90 0.18 -8.36 4.54
CA PHE A 90 1.40 -8.51 3.75
C PHE A 90 1.15 -8.51 2.26
N THR A 91 2.14 -8.05 1.49
CA THR A 91 2.15 -8.23 0.04
C THR A 91 2.27 -9.70 -0.35
N SER A 92 2.98 -10.50 0.45
CA SER A 92 3.15 -11.94 0.21
C SER A 92 1.93 -12.75 0.61
N PHE A 93 1.69 -13.83 -0.14
CA PHE A 93 0.65 -14.80 0.15
C PHE A 93 0.97 -15.62 1.41
N ARG A 94 -0.05 -15.87 2.25
CA ARG A 94 0.04 -16.77 3.41
C ARG A 94 -1.19 -17.68 3.44
N TRP A 95 -0.95 -19.00 3.48
CA TRP A 95 -2.01 -20.01 3.56
C TRP A 95 -2.96 -19.82 4.74
N ARG A 96 -2.43 -19.45 5.91
CA ARG A 96 -3.26 -19.19 7.08
C ARG A 96 -4.15 -17.96 6.88
N GLY A 97 -3.64 -16.90 6.26
CA GLY A 97 -4.43 -15.71 5.91
C GLY A 97 -5.61 -16.06 5.00
N LEU A 98 -5.40 -16.91 3.99
CA LEU A 98 -6.47 -17.39 3.12
C LEU A 98 -7.55 -18.18 3.92
N ARG A 99 -7.13 -19.13 4.76
CA ARG A 99 -8.07 -19.96 5.54
C ARG A 99 -8.94 -19.12 6.47
N VAL A 100 -8.35 -18.13 7.15
CA VAL A 100 -9.14 -17.25 8.04
C VAL A 100 -10.07 -16.36 7.21
N ALA A 101 -9.65 -15.86 6.05
CA ALA A 101 -10.54 -15.10 5.16
C ALA A 101 -11.75 -15.93 4.67
N GLU A 102 -11.56 -17.23 4.37
CA GLU A 102 -12.65 -18.16 4.03
C GLU A 102 -13.63 -18.35 5.20
N LEU A 103 -13.09 -18.53 6.41
CA LEU A 103 -13.89 -18.64 7.64
C LEU A 103 -14.73 -17.37 7.87
N VAL A 104 -14.14 -16.19 7.68
CA VAL A 104 -14.84 -14.91 7.89
C VAL A 104 -16.01 -14.76 6.94
N VAL A 105 -15.84 -15.07 5.64
CA VAL A 105 -16.97 -15.03 4.68
C VAL A 105 -18.07 -15.99 5.10
N ALA A 106 -17.74 -17.21 5.52
CA ALA A 106 -18.72 -18.18 5.99
C ALA A 106 -19.46 -17.69 7.25
N ARG A 107 -18.74 -17.09 8.20
CA ARG A 107 -19.32 -16.57 9.44
C ARG A 107 -20.23 -15.38 9.20
N TYR A 108 -19.80 -14.38 8.41
CA TYR A 108 -20.65 -13.22 8.10
C TYR A 108 -21.95 -13.63 7.40
N ARG A 109 -21.92 -14.64 6.52
CA ARG A 109 -23.13 -15.15 5.87
C ARG A 109 -24.09 -15.82 6.84
N ARG A 110 -23.60 -16.52 7.88
CA ARG A 110 -24.47 -17.11 8.92
C ARG A 110 -25.07 -16.04 9.83
N VAL A 111 -24.29 -15.02 10.17
CA VAL A 111 -24.71 -13.95 11.09
C VAL A 111 -25.69 -12.98 10.43
N TYR A 112 -25.37 -12.50 9.22
CA TYR A 112 -26.12 -11.41 8.57
C TYR A 112 -26.98 -11.90 7.41
N GLY A 113 -26.71 -13.09 6.87
CA GLY A 113 -27.38 -13.66 5.70
C GLY A 113 -26.50 -13.66 4.44
N GLU A 114 -26.80 -14.55 3.49
CA GLU A 114 -25.97 -14.80 2.29
C GLU A 114 -25.80 -13.58 1.37
N ASN A 115 -26.76 -12.66 1.35
CA ASN A 115 -26.79 -11.48 0.46
C ASN A 115 -26.78 -10.15 1.22
N ALA A 116 -26.36 -10.14 2.49
CA ALA A 116 -26.30 -8.94 3.30
C ALA A 116 -25.10 -8.06 2.94
N ASP A 117 -25.22 -6.75 3.09
CA ASP A 117 -24.18 -5.77 2.75
C ASP A 117 -22.88 -6.02 3.53
N GLU A 118 -23.00 -6.46 4.79
CA GLU A 118 -21.90 -6.79 5.69
C GLU A 118 -21.00 -7.92 5.14
N THR A 119 -21.48 -8.69 4.16
CA THR A 119 -20.69 -9.77 3.54
C THR A 119 -19.72 -9.28 2.47
N VAL A 120 -19.93 -8.08 1.90
CA VAL A 120 -19.13 -7.57 0.76
C VAL A 120 -17.68 -7.33 1.16
N VAL A 121 -17.43 -6.73 2.32
CA VAL A 121 -16.07 -6.43 2.80
C VAL A 121 -15.28 -7.72 3.10
N PRO A 122 -15.82 -8.72 3.84
CA PRO A 122 -15.22 -10.05 3.92
C PRO A 122 -14.93 -10.71 2.58
N MET A 123 -15.86 -10.65 1.63
CA MET A 123 -15.63 -11.21 0.29
C MET A 123 -14.49 -10.49 -0.42
N THR A 124 -14.39 -9.17 -0.30
CA THR A 124 -13.31 -8.36 -0.85
C THR A 124 -11.94 -8.78 -0.28
N LEU A 125 -11.86 -9.02 1.03
CA LEU A 125 -10.65 -9.52 1.67
C LEU A 125 -10.25 -10.91 1.14
N LEU A 126 -11.22 -11.83 0.99
CA LEU A 126 -10.97 -13.15 0.43
C LEU A 126 -10.54 -13.09 -1.04
N ILE A 127 -11.15 -12.20 -1.84
CA ILE A 127 -10.75 -11.94 -3.23
C ILE A 127 -9.29 -11.48 -3.29
N GLN A 128 -8.87 -10.58 -2.41
CA GLN A 128 -7.48 -10.12 -2.33
C GLN A 128 -6.52 -11.25 -1.91
N ALA A 129 -6.89 -12.08 -0.94
CA ALA A 129 -6.09 -13.22 -0.51
C ALA A 129 -5.92 -14.27 -1.63
N LEU A 130 -6.99 -14.57 -2.37
CA LEU A 130 -6.96 -15.44 -3.54
C LEU A 130 -6.08 -14.85 -4.64
N ALA A 131 -6.22 -13.56 -4.95
CA ALA A 131 -5.41 -12.90 -5.96
C ALA A 131 -3.92 -12.98 -5.64
N LYS A 132 -3.52 -12.76 -4.38
CA LYS A 132 -2.13 -12.92 -3.95
C LYS A 132 -1.62 -14.33 -4.20
N GLY A 133 -2.38 -15.36 -3.82
CA GLY A 133 -1.98 -16.76 -4.03
C GLY A 133 -1.92 -17.18 -5.50
N LEU A 134 -2.79 -16.61 -6.35
CA LEU A 134 -2.74 -16.80 -7.81
C LEU A 134 -1.47 -16.18 -8.39
N GLN A 135 -1.17 -14.92 -8.02
CA GLN A 135 0.00 -14.17 -8.48
C GLN A 135 1.32 -14.82 -8.05
N SER A 136 1.39 -15.36 -6.84
CA SER A 136 2.57 -16.06 -6.31
C SER A 136 2.66 -17.53 -6.72
N ASN A 137 1.82 -17.97 -7.66
CA ASN A 137 1.69 -19.36 -8.10
C ASN A 137 1.58 -20.39 -6.95
N SER A 138 0.97 -20.03 -5.81
CA SER A 138 1.04 -20.83 -4.60
C SER A 138 0.04 -21.98 -4.52
N PHE A 139 -0.93 -22.05 -5.43
CA PHE A 139 -1.99 -23.05 -5.36
C PHE A 139 -1.70 -24.37 -6.09
N GLY A 140 -0.60 -24.47 -6.83
CA GLY A 140 -0.26 -25.69 -7.59
C GLY A 140 -1.40 -26.13 -8.51
N ASP A 141 -1.87 -27.37 -8.34
CA ASP A 141 -2.94 -27.92 -9.18
C ASP A 141 -4.30 -27.23 -8.97
N GLU A 142 -4.50 -26.54 -7.84
CA GLU A 142 -5.77 -25.87 -7.52
C GLU A 142 -5.89 -24.47 -8.15
N GLN A 143 -4.90 -23.98 -8.91
CA GLN A 143 -4.89 -22.64 -9.52
C GLN A 143 -6.18 -22.30 -10.25
N THR A 144 -6.63 -23.18 -11.15
CA THR A 144 -7.84 -22.98 -11.95
C THR A 144 -9.10 -22.88 -11.09
N LYS A 145 -9.19 -23.72 -10.05
CA LYS A 145 -10.33 -23.73 -9.12
C LYS A 145 -10.35 -22.47 -8.26
N ARG A 146 -9.20 -22.04 -7.73
CA ARG A 146 -9.06 -20.80 -6.93
C ARG A 146 -9.32 -19.56 -7.77
N HIS A 147 -8.89 -19.55 -9.04
CA HIS A 147 -9.21 -18.49 -9.98
C HIS A 147 -10.73 -18.40 -10.21
N ARG A 148 -11.40 -19.54 -10.42
CA ARG A 148 -12.87 -19.57 -10.56
C ARG A 148 -13.57 -19.09 -9.29
N GLN A 149 -13.13 -19.54 -8.11
CA GLN A 149 -13.67 -19.12 -6.82
C GLN A 149 -13.58 -17.59 -6.67
N MET A 150 -12.45 -16.98 -7.02
CA MET A 150 -12.24 -15.54 -6.96
C MET A 150 -13.25 -14.78 -7.82
N TYR A 151 -13.44 -15.17 -9.08
CA TYR A 151 -14.39 -14.48 -9.98
C TYR A 151 -15.86 -14.67 -9.57
N VAL A 152 -16.22 -15.83 -9.00
CA VAL A 152 -17.57 -16.03 -8.42
C VAL A 152 -17.80 -15.09 -7.25
N LEU A 153 -16.80 -14.91 -6.37
CA LEU A 153 -16.87 -13.96 -5.26
C LEU A 153 -16.98 -12.52 -5.76
N VAL A 154 -16.21 -12.12 -6.77
CA VAL A 154 -16.30 -10.78 -7.38
C VAL A 154 -17.72 -10.51 -7.87
N GLY A 155 -18.30 -11.42 -8.66
CA GLY A 155 -19.65 -11.25 -9.19
C GLY A 155 -20.73 -11.24 -8.11
N LEU A 156 -20.56 -11.99 -7.02
CA LEU A 156 -21.49 -11.96 -5.89
C LEU A 156 -21.39 -10.63 -5.13
N ALA A 157 -20.18 -10.22 -4.74
CA ALA A 157 -19.95 -8.97 -4.03
C ALA A 157 -20.46 -7.76 -4.82
N GLU A 158 -20.22 -7.73 -6.14
CA GLU A 158 -20.71 -6.66 -7.03
C GLU A 158 -22.24 -6.62 -7.10
N ARG A 159 -22.92 -7.78 -7.15
CA ARG A 159 -24.39 -7.83 -7.17
C ARG A 159 -25.01 -7.33 -5.86
N ILE A 160 -24.41 -7.66 -4.73
CA ILE A 160 -24.87 -7.18 -3.41
C ILE A 160 -24.63 -5.66 -3.33
N ALA A 161 -23.42 -5.20 -3.60
CA ALA A 161 -23.06 -3.79 -3.52
C ALA A 161 -23.89 -2.89 -4.46
N LYS A 162 -24.28 -3.37 -5.65
CA LYS A 162 -25.17 -2.62 -6.57
C LYS A 162 -26.61 -2.43 -6.07
N ARG A 163 -27.06 -3.25 -5.11
CA ARG A 163 -28.41 -3.20 -4.52
C ARG A 163 -28.42 -2.58 -3.13
N SER A 164 -27.24 -2.36 -2.56
CA SER A 164 -27.07 -1.77 -1.24
C SER A 164 -27.59 -0.32 -1.21
N ASN A 165 -28.09 0.10 -0.06
CA ASN A 165 -28.41 1.50 0.21
C ASN A 165 -27.18 2.28 0.73
N GLU A 166 -26.06 1.60 1.00
CA GLU A 166 -24.80 2.23 1.38
C GLU A 166 -24.09 2.77 0.13
N ALA A 167 -24.14 4.09 -0.06
CA ALA A 167 -23.61 4.74 -1.25
C ALA A 167 -22.15 4.40 -1.55
N THR A 168 -21.33 4.15 -0.52
CA THR A 168 -19.89 3.90 -0.67
C THR A 168 -19.53 2.43 -0.91
N LEU A 169 -20.46 1.48 -0.71
CA LEU A 169 -20.12 0.06 -0.72
C LEU A 169 -19.62 -0.42 -2.09
N LEU A 170 -20.28 0.03 -3.16
CA LEU A 170 -19.89 -0.29 -4.53
C LEU A 170 -18.55 0.35 -4.95
N PRO A 171 -18.33 1.67 -4.79
CA PRO A 171 -17.03 2.25 -5.12
C PRO A 171 -15.89 1.71 -4.25
N ASP A 172 -16.13 1.39 -2.97
CA ASP A 172 -15.13 0.78 -2.09
C ASP A 172 -14.73 -0.61 -2.61
N LEU A 173 -15.70 -1.45 -2.99
CA LEU A 173 -15.44 -2.75 -3.62
C LEU A 173 -14.58 -2.57 -4.88
N TYR A 174 -15.02 -1.74 -5.82
CA TYR A 174 -14.34 -1.50 -7.08
C TYR A 174 -12.92 -0.96 -6.89
N GLN A 175 -12.75 -0.01 -5.98
CA GLN A 175 -11.46 0.57 -5.65
C GLN A 175 -10.48 -0.48 -5.13
N ASN A 176 -10.96 -1.45 -4.34
CA ASN A 176 -10.12 -2.52 -3.80
C ASN A 176 -9.77 -3.57 -4.85
N ILE A 177 -10.74 -4.00 -5.66
CA ILE A 177 -10.51 -5.07 -6.66
C ILE A 177 -9.83 -4.58 -7.93
N SER A 178 -9.83 -3.28 -8.23
CA SER A 178 -9.10 -2.74 -9.39
C SER A 178 -7.57 -2.88 -9.27
N LYS A 179 -7.05 -3.13 -8.06
CA LYS A 179 -5.61 -3.17 -7.78
C LYS A 179 -5.00 -4.56 -7.87
N ILE A 180 -5.81 -5.60 -8.02
CA ILE A 180 -5.35 -6.99 -7.92
C ILE A 180 -5.11 -7.68 -9.28
N GLY A 181 -5.20 -6.93 -10.38
CA GLY A 181 -4.88 -7.45 -11.71
C GLY A 181 -5.96 -8.33 -12.34
N LEU A 182 -7.23 -8.14 -11.99
CA LEU A 182 -8.36 -8.75 -12.69
C LEU A 182 -8.44 -8.26 -14.15
N ARG A 183 -9.07 -9.06 -15.02
CA ARG A 183 -9.35 -8.69 -16.42
C ARG A 183 -10.04 -7.33 -16.54
N ASP A 184 -11.00 -7.07 -15.66
CA ASP A 184 -11.82 -5.85 -15.66
C ASP A 184 -11.28 -4.74 -14.74
N SER A 185 -10.03 -4.84 -14.27
CA SER A 185 -9.44 -3.87 -13.31
C SER A 185 -9.56 -2.42 -13.77
N ARG A 186 -9.34 -2.17 -15.07
CA ARG A 186 -9.49 -0.83 -15.67
C ARG A 186 -10.92 -0.32 -15.55
N ARG A 187 -11.93 -1.17 -15.83
CA ARG A 187 -13.35 -0.82 -15.69
C ARG A 187 -13.66 -0.43 -14.24
N TYR A 188 -13.30 -1.29 -13.30
CA TYR A 188 -13.53 -1.04 -11.88
C TYR A 188 -12.85 0.26 -11.40
N SER A 189 -11.63 0.56 -11.87
CA SER A 189 -10.95 1.79 -11.47
C SER A 189 -11.68 3.06 -11.94
N VAL A 190 -12.22 3.05 -13.16
CA VAL A 190 -12.94 4.20 -13.74
C VAL A 190 -14.31 4.35 -13.08
N GLU A 191 -15.06 3.25 -12.93
CA GLU A 191 -16.36 3.28 -12.27
C GLU A 191 -16.23 3.71 -10.79
N ALA A 192 -15.15 3.33 -10.09
CA ALA A 192 -14.88 3.82 -8.74
C ALA A 192 -14.64 5.34 -8.70
N GLU A 193 -13.84 5.88 -9.63
CA GLU A 193 -13.60 7.35 -9.75
C GLU A 193 -14.93 8.09 -9.96
N ASP A 194 -15.75 7.62 -10.92
CA ASP A 194 -17.03 8.24 -11.26
C ASP A 194 -18.02 8.20 -10.08
N LEU A 195 -18.12 7.07 -9.38
CA LEU A 195 -19.00 6.91 -8.23
C LEU A 195 -18.55 7.78 -7.03
N TYR A 196 -17.26 7.81 -6.69
CA TYR A 196 -16.79 8.71 -5.64
C TYR A 196 -16.95 10.19 -6.02
N GLU A 197 -16.78 10.55 -7.29
CA GLU A 197 -17.05 11.91 -7.76
C GLU A 197 -18.52 12.29 -7.57
N GLN A 198 -19.46 11.38 -7.83
CA GLN A 198 -20.89 11.60 -7.58
C GLN A 198 -21.21 11.75 -6.09
N ILE A 199 -20.60 10.94 -5.23
CA ILE A 199 -20.88 10.93 -3.78
C ILE A 199 -20.24 12.13 -3.08
N TYR A 200 -18.97 12.41 -3.36
CA TYR A 200 -18.17 13.37 -2.59
C TYR A 200 -17.71 14.59 -3.38
N GLY A 201 -17.86 14.58 -4.70
CA GLY A 201 -17.32 15.60 -5.59
C GLY A 201 -15.84 15.39 -5.95
N ARG A 202 -15.37 16.20 -6.90
CA ARG A 202 -14.02 16.13 -7.50
C ARG A 202 -12.86 16.45 -6.55
N LYS A 203 -13.13 17.18 -5.47
CA LYS A 203 -12.12 17.67 -4.50
C LYS A 203 -12.25 16.95 -3.16
N HIS A 204 -12.50 15.66 -3.19
CA HIS A 204 -12.52 14.81 -2.02
C HIS A 204 -11.40 13.79 -2.06
N VAL A 205 -10.82 13.46 -0.90
CA VAL A 205 -9.65 12.58 -0.79
C VAL A 205 -9.88 11.21 -1.45
N GLN A 206 -11.07 10.61 -1.29
CA GLN A 206 -11.38 9.31 -1.90
C GLN A 206 -11.52 9.39 -3.42
N THR A 207 -12.16 10.44 -3.94
CA THR A 207 -12.26 10.69 -5.38
C THR A 207 -10.88 10.87 -6.01
N LEU A 208 -9.98 11.59 -5.34
CA LEU A 208 -8.61 11.80 -5.81
C LEU A 208 -7.79 10.51 -5.79
N ILE A 209 -7.91 9.70 -4.74
CA ILE A 209 -7.27 8.37 -4.67
C ILE A 209 -7.78 7.47 -5.80
N ALA A 210 -9.08 7.45 -6.07
CA ALA A 210 -9.66 6.70 -7.17
C ALA A 210 -9.20 7.18 -8.54
N ALA A 211 -9.14 8.50 -8.75
CA ALA A 211 -8.60 9.10 -9.95
C ALA A 211 -7.13 8.72 -10.18
N MET A 212 -6.31 8.64 -9.12
CA MET A 212 -4.92 8.15 -9.23
C MET A 212 -4.88 6.69 -9.70
N ASN A 213 -5.76 5.85 -9.14
CA ASN A 213 -5.83 4.45 -9.52
C ASN A 213 -6.30 4.28 -10.98
N ALA A 214 -7.29 5.05 -11.43
CA ALA A 214 -7.73 5.08 -12.82
C ALA A 214 -6.64 5.62 -13.78
N ALA A 215 -5.86 6.62 -13.35
CA ALA A 215 -4.75 7.17 -14.11
C ALA A 215 -3.62 6.15 -14.36
N SER A 216 -3.47 5.14 -13.48
CA SER A 216 -2.48 4.07 -13.65
C SER A 216 -2.71 3.21 -14.91
N PHE A 217 -3.94 3.14 -15.42
CA PHE A 217 -4.31 2.40 -16.62
C PHE A 217 -4.23 3.24 -17.91
N LYS A 218 -3.81 4.50 -17.84
CA LYS A 218 -3.68 5.39 -19.00
C LYS A 218 -2.28 5.28 -19.60
N ASN A 219 -2.17 5.62 -20.89
CA ASN A 219 -0.85 5.84 -21.51
C ASN A 219 -0.13 7.03 -20.86
N ARG A 220 1.18 7.18 -21.10
CA ARG A 220 2.02 8.14 -20.37
C ARG A 220 1.52 9.59 -20.44
N ASP A 221 1.16 10.08 -21.62
CA ASP A 221 0.66 11.45 -21.80
C ASP A 221 -0.66 11.68 -21.04
N ALA A 222 -1.64 10.79 -21.22
CA ALA A 222 -2.93 10.89 -20.55
C ALA A 222 -2.81 10.67 -19.02
N GLN A 223 -1.86 9.85 -18.58
CA GLN A 223 -1.53 9.67 -17.16
C GLN A 223 -0.94 10.95 -16.56
N ASN A 224 0.02 11.59 -17.24
CA ASN A 224 0.61 12.85 -16.76
C ASN A 224 -0.45 13.95 -16.63
N LYS A 225 -1.29 14.12 -17.64
CA LYS A 225 -2.42 15.06 -17.61
C LYS A 225 -3.40 14.78 -16.46
N ALA A 226 -3.67 13.51 -16.19
CA ALA A 226 -4.54 13.11 -15.08
C ALA A 226 -3.89 13.44 -13.72
N TYR A 227 -2.62 13.09 -13.52
CA TYR A 227 -1.89 13.41 -12.28
C TYR A 227 -1.76 14.91 -12.03
N GLU A 228 -1.49 15.72 -13.06
CA GLU A 228 -1.49 17.19 -12.92
C GLU A 228 -2.86 17.72 -12.48
N ARG A 229 -3.95 17.18 -13.04
CA ARG A 229 -5.31 17.54 -12.63
C ARG A 229 -5.59 17.12 -11.18
N ILE A 230 -5.16 15.93 -10.78
CA ILE A 230 -5.30 15.43 -9.41
C ILE A 230 -4.56 16.32 -8.43
N LEU A 231 -3.32 16.74 -8.74
CA LEU A 231 -2.56 17.68 -7.91
C LEU A 231 -3.26 19.04 -7.78
N ARG A 232 -3.78 19.59 -8.88
CA ARG A 232 -4.56 20.85 -8.83
C ARG A 232 -5.82 20.72 -7.97
N ASN A 233 -6.55 19.62 -8.07
CA ASN A 233 -7.76 19.40 -7.28
C ASN A 233 -7.47 19.07 -5.82
N GLY A 234 -6.33 18.46 -5.55
CA GLY A 234 -5.92 17.98 -4.23
C GLY A 234 -5.12 18.98 -3.40
N LYS A 235 -4.77 20.17 -3.94
CA LYS A 235 -3.87 21.15 -3.28
C LYS A 235 -4.27 21.43 -1.82
N ASP A 236 -5.56 21.65 -1.59
CA ASP A 236 -6.11 22.07 -0.29
C ASP A 236 -7.00 20.98 0.35
N VAL A 237 -6.84 19.71 -0.06
CA VAL A 237 -7.65 18.59 0.44
C VAL A 237 -6.98 17.93 1.64
N GLU A 238 -7.66 17.94 2.79
CA GLU A 238 -7.19 17.30 4.02
C GLU A 238 -6.90 15.81 3.81
N GLY A 239 -5.80 15.32 4.40
CA GLY A 239 -5.38 13.92 4.29
C GLY A 239 -4.77 13.52 2.94
N PHE A 240 -4.68 14.45 1.97
CA PHE A 240 -4.15 14.16 0.63
C PHE A 240 -2.64 14.44 0.47
N SER A 241 -1.99 15.12 1.42
CA SER A 241 -0.59 15.59 1.29
C SER A 241 0.43 14.51 0.95
N ARG A 242 0.31 13.32 1.55
CA ARG A 242 1.15 12.15 1.23
C ARG A 242 1.02 11.67 -0.22
N TYR A 243 -0.18 11.79 -0.80
CA TYR A 243 -0.46 11.38 -2.17
C TYR A 243 0.02 12.45 -3.14
N GLN A 244 -0.05 13.73 -2.76
CA GLN A 244 0.58 14.82 -3.51
C GLN A 244 2.08 14.55 -3.68
N PHE A 245 2.77 14.22 -2.58
CA PHE A 245 4.19 13.90 -2.61
C PHE A 245 4.51 12.77 -3.59
N ALA A 246 3.83 11.62 -3.44
CA ALA A 246 4.03 10.48 -4.34
C ALA A 246 3.68 10.80 -5.81
N THR A 247 2.66 11.65 -6.04
CA THR A 247 2.25 12.05 -7.39
C THR A 247 3.26 12.99 -8.03
N HIS A 248 3.81 13.94 -7.28
CA HIS A 248 4.91 14.79 -7.75
C HIS A 248 6.15 13.97 -8.11
N GLN A 249 6.55 13.01 -7.27
CA GLN A 249 7.65 12.09 -7.59
C GLN A 249 7.38 11.28 -8.87
N LYS A 250 6.14 10.78 -9.04
CA LYS A 250 5.77 10.03 -10.24
C LYS A 250 5.84 10.91 -11.49
N LEU A 251 5.33 12.14 -11.43
CA LEU A 251 5.38 13.08 -12.54
C LEU A 251 6.81 13.50 -12.88
N SER A 252 7.67 13.74 -11.88
CA SER A 252 9.07 14.07 -12.15
C SER A 252 9.78 12.95 -12.91
N ILE A 253 9.61 11.69 -12.49
CA ILE A 253 10.16 10.53 -13.20
C ILE A 253 9.59 10.44 -14.62
N ASN A 254 8.28 10.55 -14.76
CA ASN A 254 7.62 10.47 -16.06
C ASN A 254 8.11 11.57 -17.03
N TYR A 255 8.38 12.78 -16.55
CA TYR A 255 8.88 13.88 -17.37
C TYR A 255 10.35 13.73 -17.76
N LEU A 256 11.19 13.21 -16.86
CA LEU A 256 12.58 12.85 -17.18
C LEU A 256 12.66 11.78 -18.26
N GLU A 257 11.80 10.76 -18.18
CA GLU A 257 11.75 9.68 -19.17
C GLU A 257 11.44 10.17 -20.59
N ILE A 258 10.73 11.31 -20.74
CA ILE A 258 10.40 11.91 -22.04
C ILE A 258 11.25 13.14 -22.38
N GLY A 259 12.28 13.46 -21.57
CA GLY A 259 13.21 14.56 -21.80
C GLY A 259 12.68 15.96 -21.44
N ASP A 260 11.56 16.09 -20.74
CA ASP A 260 11.04 17.38 -20.26
C ASP A 260 11.65 17.72 -18.89
N GLU A 261 12.92 18.13 -18.90
CA GLU A 261 13.65 18.45 -17.67
C GLU A 261 13.01 19.57 -16.86
N ARG A 262 12.46 20.59 -17.53
CA ARG A 262 11.81 21.73 -16.88
C ARG A 262 10.64 21.26 -16.03
N LYS A 263 9.70 20.50 -16.58
CA LYS A 263 8.56 19.98 -15.80
C LYS A 263 9.01 19.00 -14.73
N ALA A 264 10.03 18.19 -15.01
CA ALA A 264 10.59 17.30 -14.00
C ALA A 264 11.09 18.07 -12.77
N THR A 265 11.83 19.16 -12.99
CA THR A 265 12.32 20.05 -11.93
C THR A 265 11.18 20.72 -11.16
N GLU A 266 10.13 21.19 -11.84
CA GLU A 266 8.94 21.78 -11.18
C GLU A 266 8.30 20.79 -10.18
N HIS A 267 8.12 19.53 -10.60
CA HIS A 267 7.54 18.51 -9.71
C HIS A 267 8.51 18.09 -8.59
N LEU A 268 9.82 18.07 -8.85
CA LEU A 268 10.86 17.81 -7.85
C LEU A 268 10.85 18.83 -6.72
N GLN A 269 10.82 20.12 -7.06
CA GLN A 269 10.79 21.21 -6.09
C GLN A 269 9.49 21.19 -5.28
N ALA A 270 8.35 20.95 -5.94
CA ALA A 270 7.07 20.80 -5.25
C ALA A 270 7.05 19.61 -4.28
N ALA A 271 7.67 18.48 -4.62
CA ALA A 271 7.85 17.37 -3.69
C ALA A 271 8.75 17.76 -2.49
N GLY A 272 9.81 18.55 -2.73
CA GLY A 272 10.67 19.09 -1.68
C GLY A 272 9.95 19.97 -0.68
N LEU A 273 9.10 20.88 -1.16
CA LEU A 273 8.27 21.75 -0.32
C LEU A 273 7.29 20.96 0.57
N LEU A 274 6.83 19.79 0.13
CA LEU A 274 5.97 18.92 0.95
C LEU A 274 6.75 18.16 2.05
N THR A 275 8.08 18.07 1.93
CA THR A 275 8.93 17.27 2.83
C THR A 275 9.42 18.07 4.05
N THR A 276 9.40 19.41 4.00
CA THR A 276 9.97 20.31 5.04
C THR A 276 9.29 20.24 6.42
N GLY A 277 8.26 19.40 6.60
CA GLY A 277 7.65 19.11 7.90
C GLY A 277 8.19 17.86 8.61
N HIS A 278 9.09 17.08 8.00
CA HIS A 278 9.63 15.84 8.56
C HIS A 278 11.15 15.96 8.72
N GLN A 279 11.62 16.08 9.96
CA GLN A 279 13.04 16.27 10.29
C GLN A 279 13.93 15.07 9.94
N ASP A 280 15.20 15.42 9.66
CA ASP A 280 16.44 14.62 9.67
C ASP A 280 17.02 14.03 8.38
N ALA A 281 16.42 14.22 7.19
CA ALA A 281 17.12 13.96 5.91
C ALA A 281 17.06 15.17 4.97
N ASN A 282 18.19 15.87 4.86
CA ASN A 282 18.37 17.14 4.13
C ASN A 282 18.28 17.04 2.59
N TYR A 283 17.99 15.88 2.01
CA TYR A 283 17.76 15.66 0.57
C TYR A 283 17.37 14.19 0.39
N ALA A 284 16.53 13.86 -0.59
CA ALA A 284 16.07 12.48 -0.80
C ALA A 284 16.20 12.05 -2.26
N PRO A 285 16.82 10.89 -2.57
CA PRO A 285 16.88 10.42 -3.95
C PRO A 285 15.48 10.04 -4.45
N ILE A 286 15.12 10.50 -5.65
CA ILE A 286 13.84 10.12 -6.29
C ILE A 286 14.03 9.21 -7.49
N TYR A 287 15.17 9.33 -8.16
CA TYR A 287 15.51 8.54 -9.33
C TYR A 287 17.00 8.25 -9.30
N LYS A 288 17.34 6.97 -9.28
CA LYS A 288 18.71 6.48 -9.41
C LYS A 288 18.78 5.60 -10.64
N LYS A 289 19.43 6.10 -11.68
CA LYS A 289 19.68 5.32 -12.89
C LYS A 289 20.55 4.11 -12.53
N PRO A 290 20.13 2.87 -12.82
CA PRO A 290 21.01 1.72 -12.64
C PRO A 290 22.26 1.87 -13.53
N PRO A 291 23.47 1.59 -13.02
CA PRO A 291 24.68 1.65 -13.82
C PRO A 291 24.69 0.55 -14.89
N VAL A 292 25.34 0.81 -16.01
CA VAL A 292 25.57 -0.22 -17.04
C VAL A 292 26.78 -1.05 -16.62
N TYR A 293 26.59 -2.35 -16.37
CA TYR A 293 27.68 -3.25 -15.99
C TYR A 293 28.73 -3.32 -17.12
N PRO A 294 30.03 -3.03 -16.86
CA PRO A 294 31.06 -3.13 -17.88
C PRO A 294 31.18 -4.56 -18.43
N ARG A 295 31.07 -4.73 -19.76
CA ARG A 295 31.12 -6.05 -20.42
C ARG A 295 32.34 -6.89 -20.00
N ARG A 296 33.51 -6.27 -19.89
CA ARG A 296 34.74 -6.93 -19.44
C ARG A 296 34.65 -7.51 -18.03
N ALA A 297 33.88 -6.86 -17.14
CA ALA A 297 33.69 -7.30 -15.78
C ALA A 297 32.66 -8.43 -15.71
N VAL A 298 31.59 -8.36 -16.53
CA VAL A 298 30.63 -9.46 -16.71
C VAL A 298 31.34 -10.74 -17.18
N VAL A 299 32.11 -10.67 -18.26
CA VAL A 299 32.81 -11.84 -18.84
C VAL A 299 33.79 -12.49 -17.85
N ARG A 300 34.37 -11.69 -16.95
CA ARG A 300 35.37 -12.14 -15.98
C ARG A 300 34.79 -12.45 -14.59
N GLY A 301 33.47 -12.32 -14.41
CA GLY A 301 32.84 -12.53 -13.11
C GLY A 301 33.35 -11.56 -12.02
N ILE A 302 33.73 -10.33 -12.40
CA ILE A 302 34.27 -9.34 -11.45
C ILE A 302 33.10 -8.56 -10.86
N GLU A 303 32.97 -8.58 -9.54
CA GLU A 303 32.02 -7.80 -8.74
C GLU A 303 32.74 -6.68 -7.97
N GLY A 304 31.99 -5.75 -7.40
CA GLY A 304 32.56 -4.66 -6.63
C GLY A 304 31.62 -3.51 -6.32
N TYR A 305 32.19 -2.33 -6.06
CA TYR A 305 31.45 -1.11 -5.80
C TYR A 305 32.23 0.14 -6.20
N VAL A 306 31.49 1.24 -6.34
CA VAL A 306 32.03 2.61 -6.45
C VAL A 306 31.31 3.48 -5.44
N LEU A 307 32.06 4.24 -4.64
CA LEU A 307 31.57 5.30 -3.78
C LEU A 307 31.86 6.64 -4.44
N LEU A 308 30.79 7.41 -4.67
CA LEU A 308 30.82 8.72 -5.31
C LEU A 308 30.49 9.81 -4.30
N GLU A 309 31.06 10.99 -4.51
CA GLU A 309 30.67 12.25 -3.86
C GLU A 309 30.25 13.25 -4.93
N PHE A 310 29.21 14.04 -4.68
CA PHE A 310 28.70 15.04 -5.61
C PHE A 310 27.89 16.13 -4.90
N THR A 311 27.56 17.20 -5.63
CA THR A 311 26.63 18.25 -5.19
C THR A 311 25.23 18.00 -5.76
N VAL A 312 24.20 18.08 -4.92
CA VAL A 312 22.79 18.14 -5.35
C VAL A 312 22.41 19.60 -5.60
N THR A 313 21.95 19.93 -6.81
CA THR A 313 21.60 21.30 -7.19
C THR A 313 20.19 21.70 -6.72
N ARG A 314 19.83 22.99 -6.86
CA ARG A 314 18.49 23.51 -6.52
C ARG A 314 17.37 22.94 -7.41
N GLU A 315 17.74 22.44 -8.59
CA GLU A 315 16.86 21.79 -9.55
C GLU A 315 16.73 20.29 -9.28
N GLY A 316 17.45 19.75 -8.29
CA GLY A 316 17.50 18.33 -7.97
C GLY A 316 18.43 17.52 -8.88
N GLY A 317 19.23 18.18 -9.71
CA GLY A 317 20.27 17.56 -10.54
C GLY A 317 21.54 17.26 -9.75
N ILE A 318 22.50 16.62 -10.41
CA ILE A 318 23.83 16.35 -9.87
C ILE A 318 24.87 17.23 -10.55
N ARG A 319 25.79 17.80 -9.77
CA ARG A 319 26.96 18.53 -10.25
C ARG A 319 28.24 17.97 -9.60
N ASP A 320 29.34 18.09 -10.32
CA ASP A 320 30.70 17.74 -9.88
C ASP A 320 30.87 16.33 -9.28
N PRO A 321 30.33 15.25 -9.91
CA PRO A 321 30.50 13.91 -9.37
C PRO A 321 31.95 13.44 -9.47
N LYS A 322 32.46 12.91 -8.36
CA LYS A 322 33.82 12.36 -8.25
C LYS A 322 33.82 11.02 -7.52
N VAL A 323 34.72 10.12 -7.93
CA VAL A 323 34.97 8.85 -7.23
C VAL A 323 35.84 9.12 -6.02
N ILE A 324 35.34 8.77 -4.84
CA ILE A 324 36.09 8.89 -3.58
C ILE A 324 36.64 7.55 -3.10
N ASP A 325 36.01 6.43 -3.48
CA ASP A 325 36.50 5.08 -3.23
C ASP A 325 35.92 4.09 -4.25
N ALA A 326 36.65 3.01 -4.56
CA ALA A 326 36.19 1.97 -5.49
C ALA A 326 36.94 0.66 -5.26
N ASN A 327 36.22 -0.45 -5.36
CA ASN A 327 36.82 -1.78 -5.34
C ASN A 327 36.15 -2.70 -6.37
N PRO A 328 36.90 -3.32 -7.29
CA PRO A 328 38.28 -3.02 -7.65
C PRO A 328 38.42 -1.62 -8.28
N PRO A 329 39.55 -0.91 -8.05
CA PRO A 329 39.75 0.44 -8.59
C PRO A 329 39.65 0.48 -10.12
N ARG A 330 39.02 1.53 -10.68
CA ARG A 330 38.95 1.85 -12.13
C ARG A 330 38.19 0.84 -12.99
N ILE A 331 37.60 -0.20 -12.41
CA ILE A 331 36.83 -1.19 -13.17
C ILE A 331 35.44 -0.64 -13.49
N PHE A 332 34.80 0.00 -12.51
CA PHE A 332 33.40 0.42 -12.52
C PHE A 332 33.20 1.95 -12.53
N ASP A 333 34.26 2.73 -12.30
CA ASP A 333 34.24 4.18 -12.09
C ASP A 333 33.42 4.94 -13.14
N GLN A 334 33.72 4.72 -14.43
CA GLN A 334 33.01 5.41 -15.52
C GLN A 334 31.52 5.05 -15.56
N ALA A 335 31.19 3.77 -15.40
CA ALA A 335 29.80 3.31 -15.39
C ALA A 335 29.02 3.91 -14.22
N ALA A 336 29.67 4.10 -13.07
CA ALA A 336 29.08 4.73 -11.90
C ALA A 336 28.92 6.25 -12.09
N LEU A 337 29.92 6.94 -12.68
CA LEU A 337 29.85 8.38 -13.00
C LEU A 337 28.73 8.68 -14.02
N ASP A 338 28.63 7.88 -15.09
CA ASP A 338 27.60 8.01 -16.11
C ASP A 338 26.18 7.81 -15.52
N ALA A 339 26.05 6.90 -14.56
CA ALA A 339 24.81 6.65 -13.85
C ALA A 339 24.43 7.81 -12.93
N VAL A 340 25.39 8.29 -12.11
CA VAL A 340 25.16 9.39 -11.15
C VAL A 340 24.80 10.70 -11.83
N GLY A 341 25.34 11.00 -13.01
CA GLY A 341 24.94 12.19 -13.78
C GLY A 341 23.44 12.23 -14.10
N GLN A 342 22.77 11.07 -14.11
CA GLN A 342 21.32 10.95 -14.34
C GLN A 342 20.51 10.81 -13.05
N PHE A 343 21.13 10.88 -11.88
CA PHE A 343 20.39 10.84 -10.63
C PHE A 343 19.56 12.11 -10.47
N ARG A 344 18.45 11.98 -9.75
CA ARG A 344 17.65 13.10 -9.32
C ARG A 344 17.31 12.99 -7.85
N TYR A 345 17.38 14.13 -7.18
CA TYR A 345 17.14 14.29 -5.76
C TYR A 345 16.08 15.35 -5.54
N ILE A 346 15.29 15.17 -4.48
CA ILE A 346 14.58 16.27 -3.86
C ILE A 346 15.64 17.15 -3.19
N PRO A 347 15.80 18.42 -3.63
CA PRO A 347 16.77 19.33 -3.04
C PRO A 347 16.40 19.64 -1.59
N ARG A 348 17.40 20.05 -0.80
CA ARG A 348 17.13 20.64 0.51
C ARG A 348 16.33 21.91 0.33
N VAL A 349 15.36 22.15 1.19
CA VAL A 349 14.63 23.41 1.21
C VAL A 349 14.90 24.12 2.55
N VAL A 350 15.28 25.39 2.49
CA VAL A 350 15.54 26.25 3.65
C VAL A 350 14.74 27.53 3.48
N ASN A 351 13.92 27.89 4.46
CA ASN A 351 13.02 29.05 4.39
C ASN A 351 12.09 29.07 3.16
N GLY A 352 11.64 27.88 2.72
CA GLY A 352 10.79 27.73 1.54
C GLY A 352 11.53 27.76 0.20
N GLU A 353 12.85 27.97 0.21
CA GLU A 353 13.66 28.04 -1.01
C GLU A 353 14.58 26.80 -1.14
N PRO A 354 14.64 26.16 -2.32
CA PRO A 354 15.61 25.10 -2.59
C PRO A 354 17.06 25.60 -2.49
N VAL A 355 17.91 24.86 -1.77
CA VAL A 355 19.34 25.14 -1.63
C VAL A 355 20.17 23.95 -2.09
N GLU A 356 21.37 24.24 -2.61
CA GLU A 356 22.32 23.21 -3.01
C GLU A 356 22.88 22.48 -1.78
N VAL A 357 23.22 21.21 -1.96
CA VAL A 357 23.85 20.40 -0.91
C VAL A 357 25.11 19.76 -1.45
N ASP A 358 26.24 20.13 -0.88
CA ASP A 358 27.54 19.59 -1.22
C ASP A 358 27.90 18.35 -0.39
N GLY A 359 28.86 17.56 -0.87
CA GLY A 359 29.39 16.39 -0.16
C GLY A 359 28.40 15.22 -0.06
N VAL A 360 27.41 15.14 -0.94
CA VAL A 360 26.45 14.03 -0.96
C VAL A 360 27.16 12.78 -1.46
N THR A 361 27.11 11.70 -0.68
CA THR A 361 27.75 10.44 -1.04
C THR A 361 26.75 9.39 -1.50
N ASN A 362 27.13 8.59 -2.50
CA ASN A 362 26.37 7.40 -2.87
C ASN A 362 27.28 6.24 -3.26
N ARG A 363 27.02 5.07 -2.65
CA ARG A 363 27.64 3.80 -3.04
C ARG A 363 26.75 3.09 -4.06
N ILE A 364 27.37 2.69 -5.16
CA ILE A 364 26.79 1.85 -6.21
C ILE A 364 27.47 0.48 -6.14
N ALA A 365 26.67 -0.58 -5.94
CA ALA A 365 27.14 -1.96 -5.96
C ALA A 365 27.02 -2.55 -7.37
N PHE A 366 27.99 -3.39 -7.73
CA PHE A 366 28.03 -4.19 -8.95
C PHE A 366 28.13 -5.65 -8.50
N SER A 367 27.00 -6.34 -8.44
CA SER A 367 26.93 -7.77 -8.11
C SER A 367 26.02 -8.50 -9.09
N PHE A 368 26.14 -9.82 -9.17
CA PHE A 368 25.28 -10.68 -9.99
C PHE A 368 24.01 -11.14 -9.25
N ASN A 369 23.89 -10.84 -7.95
CA ASN A 369 22.82 -11.32 -7.08
C ASN A 369 21.87 -10.23 -6.58
N ASP A 370 22.03 -8.98 -7.04
CA ASP A 370 21.16 -7.83 -6.70
C ASP A 370 20.06 -7.54 -7.72
#